data_AF-A0A195DST5-F1
#
_entry.id   AF-A0A195DST5-F1
#
_cell.length_a   1.000
_cell.length_b   1.000
_cell.length_c   1.000
_cell.angle_alpha   90.00
_cell.angle_beta   90.00
_cell.angle_gamma   90.00
#
_symmetry.space_group_name_H-M   'P 1'
#
loop_
_entity.id
_entity.type
_entity.pdbx_description
1 polymer ?
#
loop_
_entity_poly.entity_id
_entity_poly.type
_entity_poly.pdbx_seq_one_letter_code
_entity_poly.pdbx_strand_id
1 'polypeptide(L)'
;TMTLERALAPLMTIGAFCNLAMFEYPVGQPRTYISCLYGLAKWSFLTYFFYYGSYMNSYERKTIYILDIISLLIIILIPISICRFKELKTCLRELAIVDHTLEALGTPKEYQRLRNWGIRIIIGWIVYICYFVIYSSFSIFDDITIFPSMIFYLFLMYYPLNIVVLSALISATILGLVL
;
A
#
# COMPACT_ATOMS: atom_id res chain seq x y z
N THR A 1 1.77 -14.45 24.32
CA THR A 1 2.29 -13.07 24.36
C THR A 1 2.23 -12.49 22.96
N MET A 2 1.73 -11.26 22.82
CA MET A 2 1.63 -10.59 21.52
C MET A 2 2.99 -9.94 21.21
N THR A 3 3.60 -10.30 20.09
CA THR A 3 4.89 -9.73 19.65
C THR A 3 4.64 -8.58 18.68
N LEU A 4 5.56 -7.61 18.63
CA LEU A 4 5.51 -6.45 17.73
C LEU A 4 5.23 -6.84 16.28
N GLU A 5 5.91 -7.88 15.79
CA GLU A 5 5.72 -8.43 14.43
C GLU A 5 4.29 -8.92 14.20
N ARG A 6 3.67 -9.56 15.19
CA ARG A 6 2.28 -10.03 15.13
C ARG A 6 1.26 -8.89 15.22
N ALA A 7 1.63 -7.76 15.84
CA ALA A 7 0.79 -6.55 15.89
C ALA A 7 0.77 -5.83 14.53
N LEU A 8 1.92 -5.80 13.84
CA LEU A 8 2.07 -5.17 12.52
C LEU A 8 1.67 -6.08 11.36
N ALA A 9 1.55 -7.40 11.57
CA ALA A 9 1.15 -8.37 10.56
C ALA A 9 0.00 -7.93 9.63
N PRO A 10 -1.16 -7.42 10.11
CA PRO A 10 -2.23 -6.98 9.21
C PRO A 10 -1.82 -5.81 8.30
N LEU A 11 -1.03 -4.86 8.83
CA LEU A 11 -0.53 -3.71 8.06
C LEU A 11 0.53 -4.15 7.04
N MET A 12 1.41 -5.06 7.43
CA MET A 12 2.43 -5.63 6.55
C MET A 12 1.82 -6.49 5.45
N THR A 13 0.75 -7.23 5.76
CA THR A 13 0.02 -8.07 4.78
C THR A 13 -0.62 -7.20 3.69
N ILE A 14 -1.30 -6.10 4.08
CA ILE A 14 -1.92 -5.22 3.09
C ILE A 14 -0.87 -4.43 2.30
N GLY A 15 0.22 -4.02 2.96
CA GLY A 15 1.38 -3.44 2.29
C GLY A 15 1.96 -4.40 1.25
N ALA A 16 2.06 -5.69 1.55
CA ALA A 16 2.62 -6.68 0.64
C ALA A 16 1.72 -6.91 -0.57
N PHE A 17 0.40 -6.96 -0.36
CA PHE A 17 -0.58 -7.05 -1.45
C PHE A 17 -0.48 -5.85 -2.42
N CYS A 18 -0.21 -4.66 -1.89
CA CYS A 18 -0.02 -3.43 -2.64
C CYS A 18 1.41 -3.23 -3.18
N ASN A 19 2.32 -4.20 -3.05
CA ASN A 19 3.75 -4.11 -3.40
C ASN A 19 4.52 -3.01 -2.63
N LEU A 20 3.99 -2.60 -1.47
CA LEU A 20 4.64 -1.67 -0.53
C LEU A 20 5.46 -2.40 0.55
N ALA A 21 5.19 -3.68 0.76
CA ALA A 21 5.92 -4.54 1.68
C ALA A 21 6.26 -5.88 1.02
N MET A 22 7.08 -6.68 1.67
CA MET A 22 7.60 -7.92 1.09
C MET A 22 6.77 -9.12 1.51
N PHE A 23 6.56 -10.07 0.60
CA PHE A 23 5.93 -11.35 0.94
C PHE A 23 6.88 -12.19 1.80
N GLU A 24 6.39 -12.57 2.98
CA GLU A 24 7.03 -13.54 3.85
C GLU A 24 6.25 -14.85 3.79
N TYR A 25 6.73 -15.79 2.97
CA TYR A 25 6.20 -17.14 2.92
C TYR A 25 7.36 -18.14 2.79
N PRO A 26 7.68 -18.94 3.82
CA PRO A 26 7.10 -18.98 5.18
C PRO A 26 7.49 -17.77 6.07
N VAL A 27 6.74 -17.57 7.17
CA VAL A 27 6.96 -16.50 8.17
C VAL A 27 8.41 -16.50 8.66
N GLY A 28 9.10 -15.36 8.55
CA GLY A 28 10.52 -15.23 8.91
C GLY A 28 11.52 -15.42 7.77
N GLN A 29 11.10 -15.91 6.59
CA GLN A 29 11.94 -15.94 5.38
C GLN A 29 11.47 -14.91 4.34
N PRO A 30 12.09 -13.72 4.32
CA PRO A 30 11.73 -12.66 3.39
C PRO A 30 12.18 -13.05 1.97
N ARG A 31 11.24 -13.33 1.04
CA ARG A 31 11.57 -13.67 -0.37
C ARG A 31 11.59 -12.42 -1.26
N THR A 32 12.69 -11.67 -1.21
CA THR A 32 12.82 -10.36 -1.87
C THR A 32 12.66 -10.46 -3.37
N TYR A 33 13.28 -11.49 -3.96
CA TYR A 33 13.24 -11.70 -5.39
C TYR A 33 11.83 -11.97 -5.91
N ILE A 34 11.06 -12.84 -5.24
CA ILE A 34 9.69 -13.19 -5.66
C ILE A 34 8.75 -11.98 -5.50
N SER A 35 8.87 -11.23 -4.42
CA SER A 35 8.06 -10.02 -4.19
C SER A 35 8.35 -8.95 -5.24
N CYS A 36 9.63 -8.77 -5.58
CA CYS A 36 10.06 -7.85 -6.63
C CYS A 36 9.53 -8.27 -8.00
N LEU A 37 9.69 -9.55 -8.36
CA LEU A 37 9.23 -10.08 -9.63
C LEU A 37 7.71 -10.00 -9.76
N TYR A 38 6.97 -10.28 -8.69
CA TYR A 38 5.51 -10.10 -8.64
C TYR A 38 5.11 -8.62 -8.81
N GLY A 39 5.76 -7.71 -8.08
CA GLY A 39 5.53 -6.28 -8.21
C GLY A 39 5.78 -5.79 -9.63
N LEU A 40 6.95 -6.11 -10.19
CA LEU A 40 7.31 -5.77 -11.56
C LEU A 40 6.33 -6.35 -12.57
N ALA A 41 5.96 -7.62 -12.46
CA ALA A 41 5.02 -8.25 -13.38
C ALA A 41 3.62 -7.60 -13.32
N LYS A 42 3.09 -7.39 -12.11
CA LYS A 42 1.78 -6.75 -11.91
C LYS A 42 1.75 -5.32 -12.45
N TRP A 43 2.77 -4.52 -12.15
CA TRP A 43 2.86 -3.13 -12.62
C TRP A 43 3.15 -3.01 -14.10
N SER A 44 3.96 -3.91 -14.67
CA SER A 44 4.20 -3.97 -16.12
C SER A 44 2.91 -4.33 -16.86
N PHE A 45 2.15 -5.31 -16.35
CA PHE A 45 0.86 -5.68 -16.92
C PHE A 45 -0.14 -4.52 -16.85
N LEU A 46 -0.26 -3.88 -15.68
CA LEU A 46 -1.16 -2.73 -15.50
C LEU A 46 -0.77 -1.56 -16.42
N THR A 47 0.53 -1.28 -16.55
CA THR A 47 1.04 -0.22 -17.41
C THR A 47 0.76 -0.50 -18.87
N TYR A 48 1.02 -1.72 -19.32
CA TYR A 48 0.83 -2.10 -20.71
C TYR A 48 -0.64 -2.11 -21.13
N PHE A 49 -1.51 -2.75 -20.34
CA PHE A 49 -2.92 -2.90 -20.72
C PHE A 49 -3.78 -1.65 -20.49
N PHE A 50 -3.47 -0.84 -19.47
CA PHE A 50 -4.33 0.28 -19.08
C PHE A 50 -3.67 1.64 -19.29
N TYR A 51 -2.47 1.85 -18.74
CA TYR A 51 -1.87 3.19 -18.78
C TYR A 51 -1.29 3.55 -20.14
N TYR A 52 -0.78 2.59 -20.92
CA TYR A 52 -0.18 2.85 -22.23
C TYR A 52 -1.17 3.54 -23.18
N GLY A 53 -2.41 3.05 -23.25
CA GLY A 53 -3.46 3.67 -24.07
C GLY A 53 -3.81 5.08 -23.58
N SER A 54 -3.84 5.29 -22.27
CA SER A 54 -4.03 6.62 -21.67
C SER A 54 -2.90 7.58 -22.04
N TYR A 55 -1.64 7.15 -21.90
CA TYR A 55 -0.46 7.95 -22.25
C TYR A 55 -0.41 8.32 -23.72
N MET A 56 -0.76 7.40 -24.61
CA MET A 56 -0.76 7.64 -26.05
C MET A 56 -1.80 8.72 -26.40
N ASN A 57 -2.99 8.64 -25.80
CA ASN A 57 -4.04 9.64 -25.96
C ASN A 57 -3.66 11.02 -25.35
N SER A 58 -3.01 11.01 -24.18
CA SER A 58 -2.44 12.23 -23.55
C SER A 58 -1.38 12.89 -24.44
N TYR A 59 -0.50 12.08 -25.04
CA TYR A 59 0.56 12.53 -25.93
C TYR A 59 -0.01 13.14 -27.21
N GLU A 60 -0.99 12.50 -27.84
CA GLU A 60 -1.69 13.04 -29.03
C GLU A 60 -2.38 14.37 -28.73
N ARG A 61 -2.99 14.51 -27.55
CA ARG A 61 -3.61 15.76 -27.09
C ARG A 61 -2.62 16.81 -26.58
N LYS A 62 -1.31 16.50 -26.53
CA LYS A 62 -0.25 17.35 -25.97
C LYS A 62 -0.54 17.85 -24.54
N THR A 63 -1.27 17.05 -23.76
CA THR A 63 -1.66 17.37 -22.38
C THR A 63 -1.05 16.33 -21.45
N ILE A 64 -0.37 16.77 -20.39
CA ILE A 64 0.14 15.88 -19.34
C ILE A 64 -0.85 15.92 -18.18
N TYR A 65 -1.42 14.76 -17.81
CA TYR A 65 -2.28 14.68 -16.64
C TYR A 65 -1.49 14.36 -15.38
N ILE A 66 -1.97 14.84 -14.23
CA ILE A 66 -1.37 14.56 -12.92
C ILE A 66 -1.30 13.04 -12.65
N LEU A 67 -2.30 12.29 -13.11
CA LEU A 67 -2.34 10.82 -13.00
C LEU A 67 -1.18 10.14 -13.74
N ASP A 68 -0.71 10.72 -14.85
CA ASP A 68 0.39 10.17 -15.62
C ASP A 68 1.71 10.31 -14.85
N ILE A 69 1.92 11.47 -14.22
CA ILE A 69 3.08 11.74 -13.37
C ILE A 69 3.07 10.82 -12.14
N ILE A 70 1.91 10.66 -11.48
CA ILE A 70 1.77 9.79 -10.29
C ILE A 70 2.09 8.33 -10.65
N SER A 71 1.61 7.86 -11.81
CA SER A 71 1.84 6.49 -12.25
C SER A 71 3.34 6.21 -12.49
N LEU A 72 4.06 7.15 -13.10
CA LEU A 72 5.51 7.08 -13.28
C LEU A 72 6.26 7.13 -11.93
N LEU A 73 5.85 8.01 -11.02
CA LEU A 73 6.42 8.07 -9.67
C LEU A 73 6.28 6.74 -8.94
N ILE A 74 5.12 6.07 -9.05
CA ILE A 74 4.90 4.76 -8.44
C ILE A 74 5.84 3.70 -9.00
N ILE A 75 6.08 3.67 -10.32
CA ILE A 75 7.03 2.73 -10.94
C ILE A 75 8.43 2.89 -10.32
N ILE A 76 8.86 4.13 -10.07
CA ILE A 76 10.14 4.46 -9.45
C ILE A 76 10.13 4.15 -7.94
N LEU A 77 8.99 4.29 -7.27
CA LEU A 77 8.85 4.05 -5.83
C LEU A 77 8.89 2.56 -5.46
N ILE A 78 8.52 1.64 -6.35
CA ILE A 78 8.56 0.19 -6.10
C ILE A 78 9.97 -0.31 -5.71
N PRO A 79 11.05 -0.02 -6.48
CA PRO A 79 12.38 -0.45 -6.06
C PRO A 79 12.82 0.25 -4.76
N ILE A 80 12.42 1.51 -4.55
CA ILE A 80 12.74 2.28 -3.34
C ILE A 80 12.06 1.67 -2.10
N SER A 81 10.78 1.27 -2.21
CA SER A 81 10.04 0.65 -1.11
C SER A 81 10.64 -0.69 -0.71
N ILE A 82 11.11 -1.48 -1.69
CA ILE A 82 11.81 -2.75 -1.44
C ILE A 82 13.13 -2.51 -0.70
N CYS A 83 13.92 -1.51 -1.11
CA CYS A 83 15.17 -1.16 -0.41
C CYS A 83 14.90 -0.73 1.04
N ARG A 84 13.93 0.16 1.24
CA ARG A 84 13.54 0.66 2.58
C ARG A 84 12.93 -0.41 3.47
N PHE A 85 12.29 -1.42 2.90
CA PHE A 85 11.71 -2.52 3.68
C PHE A 85 12.78 -3.30 4.47
N LYS A 86 13.98 -3.46 3.90
CA LYS A 86 15.10 -4.12 4.59
C LYS A 86 15.53 -3.30 5.82
N GLU A 87 15.58 -1.97 5.68
CA GLU A 87 15.90 -1.05 6.78
C GLU A 87 14.81 -1.06 7.85
N LEU A 88 13.54 -1.01 7.44
CA LEU A 88 12.39 -1.11 8.35
C LEU A 88 12.43 -2.40 9.17
N LYS A 89 12.77 -3.53 8.56
CA LYS A 89 12.89 -4.81 9.27
C LYS A 89 14.00 -4.81 10.32
N THR A 90 15.14 -4.21 10.01
CA THR A 90 16.23 -4.03 10.99
C THR A 90 15.76 -3.15 12.15
N CYS A 91 15.10 -2.03 11.86
CA CYS A 91 14.56 -1.12 12.86
C CYS A 91 13.51 -1.81 13.76
N LEU A 92 12.59 -2.59 13.20
CA LEU A 92 11.60 -3.35 13.98
C LEU A 92 12.26 -4.39 14.90
N ARG A 93 13.36 -5.00 14.47
CA ARG A 93 14.12 -5.95 15.29
C ARG A 93 14.81 -5.25 16.47
N GLU A 94 15.43 -4.10 16.23
CA GLU A 94 16.04 -3.29 17.29
C GLU A 94 14.98 -2.80 18.28
N LEU A 95 13.84 -2.32 17.79
CA LEU A 95 12.72 -1.88 18.60
C LEU A 95 12.16 -3.03 19.47
N ALA A 96 12.07 -4.25 18.93
CA ALA A 96 11.66 -5.41 19.72
C ALA A 96 12.64 -5.71 20.87
N ILE A 97 13.95 -5.53 20.66
CA ILE A 97 14.95 -5.72 21.72
C ILE A 97 14.81 -4.63 22.79
N VAL A 98 14.65 -3.37 22.38
CA VAL A 98 14.43 -2.26 23.31
C VAL A 98 13.14 -2.47 24.11
N ASP A 99 12.05 -2.93 23.49
CA ASP A 99 10.80 -3.23 24.17
C ASP A 99 10.95 -4.32 25.25
N HIS A 100 11.72 -5.38 24.96
CA HIS A 100 12.03 -6.39 25.97
C HIS A 100 12.80 -5.82 27.18
N THR A 101 13.67 -4.83 26.97
CA THR A 101 14.33 -4.13 28.08
C THR A 101 13.37 -3.19 28.83
N LEU A 102 12.44 -2.55 28.12
CA LEU A 102 11.41 -1.67 28.72
C LEU A 102 10.38 -2.46 29.55
N GLU A 103 10.04 -3.67 29.13
CA GLU A 103 9.19 -4.60 29.89
C GLU A 103 9.89 -5.03 31.19
N ALA A 104 11.21 -5.29 31.15
CA ALA A 104 12.00 -5.57 32.35
C ALA A 104 12.10 -4.36 33.30
N LEU A 105 11.93 -3.14 32.78
CA LEU A 105 11.84 -1.89 33.54
C LEU A 105 10.42 -1.57 34.05
N GLY A 106 9.44 -2.44 33.79
CA GLY A 106 8.07 -2.34 34.33
C GLY A 106 7.06 -1.60 33.43
N THR A 107 7.41 -1.31 32.18
CA THR A 107 6.52 -0.61 31.23
C THR A 107 5.58 -1.60 30.53
N PRO A 108 4.25 -1.39 30.53
CA PRO A 108 3.30 -2.34 29.93
C PRO A 108 3.26 -2.26 28.40
N LYS A 109 3.11 -3.42 27.74
CA LYS A 109 3.06 -3.55 26.27
C LYS A 109 1.76 -3.01 25.66
N GLU A 110 1.84 -1.97 24.82
CA GLU A 110 0.71 -1.41 24.08
C GLU A 110 0.46 -2.04 22.69
N TYR A 111 1.08 -3.18 22.36
CA TYR A 111 0.96 -3.82 21.04
C TYR A 111 -0.47 -4.15 20.59
N GLN A 112 -1.36 -4.41 21.54
CA GLN A 112 -2.78 -4.64 21.26
C GLN A 112 -3.44 -3.38 20.68
N ARG A 113 -3.09 -2.21 21.23
CA ARG A 113 -3.61 -0.90 20.80
C ARG A 113 -3.12 -0.57 19.39
N LEU A 114 -1.85 -0.85 19.10
CA LEU A 114 -1.27 -0.67 17.77
C LEU A 114 -1.97 -1.54 16.72
N ARG A 115 -2.18 -2.83 17.00
CA ARG A 115 -2.89 -3.73 16.08
C ARG A 115 -4.31 -3.24 15.80
N ASN A 116 -5.03 -2.80 16.83
CA ASN A 116 -6.37 -2.26 16.68
C ASN A 116 -6.39 -0.96 15.87
N TRP A 117 -5.39 -0.10 16.04
CA TRP A 117 -5.19 1.09 15.23
C TRP A 117 -4.91 0.75 13.75
N GLY A 118 -3.99 -0.18 13.49
CA GLY A 118 -3.69 -0.64 12.13
C GLY A 118 -4.92 -1.22 11.43
N ILE A 119 -5.71 -2.04 12.13
CA ILE A 119 -6.98 -2.58 11.59
C ILE A 119 -7.98 -1.46 11.29
N ARG A 120 -8.11 -0.45 12.16
CA ARG A 120 -8.99 0.71 11.91
C ARG A 120 -8.58 1.49 10.67
N ILE A 121 -7.28 1.72 10.48
CA ILE A 121 -6.75 2.39 9.28
C ILE A 121 -7.10 1.60 8.02
N ILE A 122 -6.92 0.27 8.05
CA ILE A 122 -7.25 -0.61 6.92
C ILE A 122 -8.74 -0.53 6.58
N ILE A 123 -9.62 -0.62 7.58
CA ILE A 123 -11.07 -0.54 7.37
C ILE A 123 -11.45 0.83 6.80
N GLY A 124 -10.92 1.92 7.36
CA GLY A 124 -11.18 3.27 6.88
C GLY A 124 -10.74 3.48 5.43
N TRP A 125 -9.57 2.94 5.07
CA TRP A 125 -9.05 3.00 3.70
C TRP A 125 -9.92 2.22 2.70
N ILE A 126 -10.40 1.02 3.07
CA ILE A 126 -11.33 0.24 2.23
C ILE A 126 -12.64 1.02 2.01
N VAL A 127 -13.22 1.55 3.09
CA VAL A 127 -14.47 2.33 3.01
C VAL A 127 -14.28 3.57 2.14
N TYR A 128 -13.16 4.28 2.28
CA TYR A 128 -12.83 5.44 1.47
C TYR A 128 -12.77 5.11 -0.03
N ILE A 129 -12.10 4.02 -0.40
CA ILE A 129 -12.02 3.59 -1.80
C ILE A 129 -13.41 3.22 -2.34
N CYS A 130 -14.19 2.44 -1.59
CA CYS A 130 -15.53 2.07 -1.99
C CYS A 130 -16.42 3.31 -2.19
N TYR A 131 -16.40 4.24 -1.24
CA TYR A 131 -17.15 5.48 -1.33
C TYR A 131 -16.74 6.30 -2.56
N PHE A 132 -15.43 6.48 -2.77
CA PHE A 132 -14.92 7.27 -3.88
C PHE A 132 -15.30 6.69 -5.25
N VAL A 133 -15.22 5.38 -5.40
CA VAL A 133 -15.63 4.67 -6.63
C VAL A 133 -17.12 4.84 -6.90
N ILE A 134 -17.96 4.67 -5.87
CA ILE A 134 -19.41 4.86 -5.97
C ILE A 134 -19.75 6.32 -6.33
N TYR A 135 -19.16 7.28 -5.64
CA TYR A 135 -19.40 8.70 -5.91
C TYR A 135 -19.00 9.08 -7.34
N SER A 136 -17.82 8.62 -7.78
CA SER A 136 -17.32 8.89 -9.12
C SER A 136 -18.19 8.25 -10.20
N SER A 137 -18.72 7.03 -9.98
CA SER A 137 -19.61 6.40 -10.95
C SER A 137 -20.97 7.11 -11.05
N PHE A 138 -21.55 7.53 -9.92
CA PHE A 138 -22.80 8.31 -9.90
C PHE A 138 -22.66 9.68 -10.55
N SER A 139 -21.52 10.35 -10.40
CA SER A 139 -21.33 11.69 -10.96
C SER A 139 -21.18 11.70 -12.48
N ILE A 140 -20.86 10.56 -13.10
CA ILE A 140 -20.50 10.50 -14.52
C ILE A 140 -21.71 10.03 -15.37
N PHE A 141 -22.61 9.13 -14.92
CA PHE A 141 -23.70 8.64 -15.79
C PHE A 141 -24.96 8.05 -15.10
N ASP A 142 -26.09 8.12 -15.83
CA ASP A 142 -27.42 7.55 -15.52
C ASP A 142 -27.66 6.11 -16.06
N ASP A 143 -26.78 5.58 -16.92
CA ASP A 143 -27.03 4.32 -17.64
C ASP A 143 -26.42 3.08 -16.95
N ILE A 144 -27.28 2.14 -16.55
CA ILE A 144 -26.99 1.02 -15.65
C ILE A 144 -26.18 -0.10 -16.33
N THR A 145 -26.21 -0.18 -17.66
CA THR A 145 -25.68 -1.33 -18.42
C THR A 145 -24.15 -1.36 -18.55
N ILE A 146 -23.47 -0.21 -18.48
CA ILE A 146 -22.00 -0.09 -18.59
C ILE A 146 -21.33 -0.05 -17.20
N PHE A 147 -22.13 -0.11 -16.13
CA PHE A 147 -21.71 0.15 -14.76
C PHE A 147 -20.54 -0.73 -14.25
N PRO A 148 -20.50 -2.06 -14.48
CA PRO A 148 -19.43 -2.90 -13.92
C PRO A 148 -18.06 -2.67 -14.58
N SER A 149 -18.02 -2.50 -15.90
CA SER A 149 -16.77 -2.26 -16.64
C SER A 149 -16.21 -0.87 -16.34
N MET A 150 -17.08 0.14 -16.19
CA MET A 150 -16.71 1.49 -15.76
C MET A 150 -16.16 1.52 -14.33
N ILE A 151 -16.81 0.84 -13.38
CA ILE A 151 -16.32 0.74 -12.00
C ILE A 151 -14.92 0.15 -11.96
N PHE A 152 -14.71 -0.92 -12.72
CA PHE A 152 -13.40 -1.56 -12.80
C PHE A 152 -12.35 -0.62 -13.41
N TYR A 153 -12.72 0.12 -14.46
CA TYR A 153 -11.85 1.12 -15.08
C TYR A 153 -11.48 2.26 -14.11
N LEU A 154 -12.46 2.83 -13.40
CA LEU A 154 -12.23 3.86 -12.39
C LEU A 154 -11.34 3.35 -11.27
N PHE A 155 -11.61 2.14 -10.76
CA PHE A 155 -10.78 1.53 -9.73
C PHE A 155 -9.31 1.39 -10.17
N LEU A 156 -9.08 0.95 -11.41
CA LEU A 156 -7.72 0.83 -11.96
C LEU A 156 -7.06 2.19 -12.20
N MET A 157 -7.81 3.18 -12.69
CA MET A 157 -7.28 4.53 -12.94
C MET A 157 -6.76 5.19 -11.64
N TYR A 158 -7.47 5.00 -10.51
CA TYR A 158 -7.09 5.58 -9.22
C TYR A 158 -6.19 4.66 -8.36
N TYR A 159 -5.90 3.45 -8.84
CA TYR A 159 -5.04 2.49 -8.15
C TYR A 159 -3.67 3.07 -7.72
N PRO A 160 -2.94 3.85 -8.54
CA PRO A 160 -1.65 4.43 -8.15
C PRO A 160 -1.78 5.42 -6.99
N LEU A 161 -2.81 6.28 -7.03
CA LEU A 161 -3.08 7.25 -5.97
C LEU A 161 -3.38 6.55 -4.64
N ASN A 162 -4.19 5.50 -4.68
CA ASN A 162 -4.52 4.71 -3.49
C ASN A 162 -3.29 4.09 -2.83
N ILE A 163 -2.28 3.71 -3.61
CA ILE A 163 -1.01 3.15 -3.14
C ILE A 163 -0.10 4.22 -2.54
N VAL A 164 -0.05 5.43 -3.11
CA VAL A 164 0.65 6.57 -2.48
C VAL A 164 0.02 6.89 -1.12
N VAL A 165 -1.31 6.96 -1.04
CA VAL A 165 -2.02 7.22 0.22
C VAL A 165 -1.73 6.12 1.24
N LEU A 166 -1.76 4.86 0.83
CA LEU A 166 -1.46 3.73 1.71
C LEU A 166 -0.01 3.76 2.20
N SER A 167 0.96 4.09 1.35
CA SER A 167 2.37 4.18 1.74
C SER A 167 2.63 5.33 2.71
N ALA A 168 1.94 6.46 2.54
CA ALA A 168 1.97 7.58 3.47
C ALA A 168 1.34 7.21 4.82
N LEU A 169 0.20 6.50 4.82
CA LEU A 169 -0.44 6.01 6.04
C LEU A 169 0.45 5.04 6.80
N ILE A 170 1.05 4.04 6.12
CA ILE A 170 2.00 3.10 6.74
C ILE A 170 3.17 3.86 7.37
N SER A 171 3.74 4.81 6.64
CA SER A 171 4.87 5.62 7.11
C SER A 171 4.48 6.46 8.34
N ALA A 172 3.30 7.09 8.33
CA ALA A 172 2.78 7.87 9.45
C ALA A 172 2.53 7.01 10.69
N THR A 173 2.05 5.77 10.50
CA THR A 173 1.80 4.83 11.61
C THR A 173 3.11 4.40 12.27
N ILE A 174 4.17 4.22 11.49
CA ILE A 174 5.51 3.86 11.99
C ILE A 174 6.16 5.06 12.70
N LEU A 175 6.08 6.26 12.10
CA LEU A 175 6.60 7.49 12.71
C LEU A 175 5.90 7.82 14.03
N GLY A 176 4.57 7.70 14.08
CA GLY A 176 3.80 7.90 15.31
C GLY A 176 3.99 6.80 16.37
N LEU A 177 4.79 5.76 16.08
CA LEU A 177 5.20 4.76 17.05
C LEU A 177 6.56 5.11 17.70
N VAL A 178 7.41 5.84 16.97
CA VAL A 178 8.74 6.27 17.41
C VAL A 178 8.68 7.57 18.23
N LEU A 179 7.62 8.36 18.06
CA LEU A 179 7.38 9.66 18.70
C LEU A 179 6.40 9.53 19.87
#